data_AF-A0A5N5TCT4-F1
#
_entry.id   AF-A0A5N5TCT4-F1
#
_cell.length_a   1.000
_cell.length_b   1.000
_cell.length_c   1.000
_cell.angle_alpha   90.00
_cell.angle_beta   90.00
_cell.angle_gamma   90.00
#
_symmetry.space_group_name_H-M   'P 1'
#
loop_
_entity.id
_entity.type
_entity.pdbx_description
1 polymer ?
#
loop_
_entity_poly.entity_id
_entity_poly.type
_entity_poly.pdbx_seq_one_letter_code
_entity_poly.pdbx_strand_id
1 'polypeptide(L)'
;MGEPITAYGPTPMDSPLIYNPERRYEAWRFLTYMFIHSGWLHILSNSIMQLIMGTVLELVHKWYRVSIIYILGVIGGCLASSLATPSYYLAGASGGVYALEYAYIGNLIIVT
;
A
#
# COMPACT_ATOMS: atom_id res chain seq x y z
N MET A 1 5.35 -17.98 -23.66
CA MET A 1 4.79 -18.40 -22.34
C MET A 1 5.31 -17.40 -21.33
N GLY A 2 4.43 -16.76 -20.55
CA GLY A 2 4.85 -15.79 -19.53
C GLY A 2 5.70 -16.45 -18.44
N GLU A 3 6.50 -15.65 -17.72
CA GLU A 3 7.26 -16.17 -16.59
C GLU A 3 6.35 -16.83 -15.55
N PRO A 4 6.79 -17.92 -14.89
CA PRO A 4 5.99 -18.59 -13.88
C PRO A 4 5.75 -17.66 -12.67
N ILE A 5 4.54 -17.70 -12.12
CA ILE A 5 4.22 -16.98 -10.88
C ILE A 5 4.94 -17.65 -9.71
N THR A 6 5.72 -16.87 -8.98
CA THR A 6 6.51 -17.29 -7.81
C THR A 6 6.09 -16.52 -6.56
N ALA A 7 6.76 -16.81 -5.44
CA ALA A 7 6.55 -16.07 -4.19
C ALA A 7 6.89 -14.57 -4.32
N TYR A 8 7.80 -14.21 -5.22
CA TYR A 8 8.41 -12.89 -5.30
C TYR A 8 8.19 -12.16 -6.63
N GLY A 9 7.72 -12.86 -7.66
CA GLY A 9 7.72 -12.39 -9.04
C GLY A 9 6.74 -13.16 -9.93
N PRO A 10 6.42 -12.66 -11.13
CA PRO A 10 6.84 -11.36 -11.68
C PRO A 10 5.90 -10.22 -11.26
N THR A 11 6.43 -8.99 -11.22
CA THR A 11 5.59 -7.79 -11.03
C THR A 11 4.94 -7.40 -12.36
N PRO A 12 3.62 -7.15 -12.41
CA PRO A 12 2.93 -6.68 -13.62
C PRO A 12 3.30 -5.24 -14.02
N MET A 13 4.49 -5.05 -14.62
CA MET A 13 5.01 -3.72 -14.99
C MET A 13 4.19 -3.03 -16.09
N ASP A 14 3.56 -3.80 -16.97
CA ASP A 14 2.72 -3.28 -18.06
C ASP A 14 1.31 -2.85 -17.58
N SER A 15 1.00 -3.01 -16.29
CA SER A 15 -0.32 -2.70 -15.74
C SER A 15 -0.63 -1.20 -15.81
N PRO A 16 -1.85 -0.80 -16.20
CA PRO A 16 -2.27 0.60 -16.09
C PRO A 16 -2.40 1.09 -14.64
N LEU A 17 -2.40 0.17 -13.66
CA LEU A 17 -2.60 0.47 -12.26
C LEU A 17 -1.29 0.68 -11.48
N ILE A 18 -0.17 0.14 -11.95
CA ILE A 18 1.13 0.29 -11.27
C ILE A 18 1.58 1.76 -11.28
N TYR A 19 2.29 2.19 -10.25
CA TYR A 19 2.93 3.50 -10.29
C TYR A 19 4.08 3.46 -11.29
N ASN A 20 4.01 4.36 -12.28
CA ASN A 20 5.03 4.52 -13.31
C ASN A 20 5.67 5.92 -13.18
N PRO A 21 6.98 6.01 -12.90
CA PRO A 21 7.68 7.28 -12.70
C PRO A 21 7.70 8.19 -13.94
N GLU A 22 7.51 7.64 -15.14
CA GLU A 22 7.45 8.39 -16.40
C GLU A 22 6.03 8.96 -16.67
N ARG A 23 5.02 8.48 -15.95
CA ARG A 23 3.60 8.85 -16.15
C ARG A 23 2.98 9.48 -14.90
N ARG A 24 3.73 10.35 -14.22
CA ARG A 24 3.24 11.07 -13.01
C ARG A 24 2.04 11.98 -13.26
N TYR A 25 1.77 12.35 -14.51
CA TYR A 25 0.55 13.08 -14.88
C TYR A 25 -0.72 12.22 -14.75
N GLU A 26 -0.60 10.90 -14.73
CA GLU A 26 -1.69 9.96 -14.51
C GLU A 26 -1.97 9.82 -13.00
N ALA A 27 -2.69 10.79 -12.43
CA ALA A 27 -2.86 10.93 -10.97
C ALA A 27 -3.43 9.69 -10.26
N TRP A 28 -4.25 8.87 -10.95
CA TRP A 28 -4.79 7.63 -10.37
C TRP A 28 -3.68 6.63 -9.98
N ARG A 29 -2.52 6.64 -10.64
CA ARG A 29 -1.39 5.75 -10.35
C ARG A 29 -0.82 5.93 -8.95
N PHE A 30 -1.02 7.10 -8.34
CA PHE A 30 -0.63 7.35 -6.95
C PHE A 30 -1.51 6.62 -5.93
N LEU A 31 -2.66 6.09 -6.36
CA LEU A 31 -3.58 5.31 -5.54
C LEU A 31 -3.66 3.86 -6.00
N THR A 32 -3.82 3.62 -7.30
CA THR A 32 -4.14 2.30 -7.85
C THR A 32 -3.01 1.27 -7.72
N TYR A 33 -1.78 1.74 -7.49
CA TYR A 33 -0.63 0.85 -7.34
C TYR A 33 -0.78 -0.12 -6.14
N MET A 34 -1.65 0.21 -5.18
CA MET A 34 -1.96 -0.66 -4.04
C MET A 34 -2.58 -2.00 -4.44
N PHE A 35 -3.14 -2.11 -5.64
CA PHE A 35 -3.72 -3.34 -6.16
C PHE A 35 -2.70 -4.24 -6.87
N ILE A 36 -1.52 -3.72 -7.20
CA ILE A 36 -0.46 -4.46 -7.89
C ILE A 36 0.52 -5.01 -6.87
N HIS A 37 0.89 -6.28 -7.01
CA HIS A 37 1.84 -6.94 -6.12
C HIS A 37 2.84 -7.75 -6.95
N SER A 38 4.05 -7.92 -6.43
CA SER A 38 5.14 -8.60 -7.12
C SER A 38 5.04 -10.13 -7.08
N GLY A 39 4.35 -10.70 -6.10
CA GLY A 39 4.17 -12.15 -5.98
C GLY A 39 3.15 -12.50 -4.90
N TRP A 40 2.85 -13.80 -4.74
CA TRP A 40 1.80 -14.23 -3.82
C TRP A 40 2.13 -13.97 -2.36
N LEU A 41 3.42 -13.98 -1.98
CA LEU A 41 3.83 -13.68 -0.60
C LEU A 41 3.63 -12.20 -0.27
N HIS A 42 3.85 -11.32 -1.26
CA HIS A 42 3.72 -9.87 -1.09
C HIS A 42 2.25 -9.46 -0.89
N ILE A 43 1.31 -10.00 -1.67
CA ILE A 43 -0.12 -9.75 -1.44
C ILE A 43 -0.61 -10.38 -0.12
N LEU A 44 -0.13 -11.58 0.21
CA LEU A 44 -0.52 -12.27 1.44
C LEU A 44 -0.07 -11.51 2.69
N SER A 45 1.18 -11.04 2.72
CA SER A 45 1.70 -10.29 3.87
C SER A 45 0.98 -8.96 4.07
N ASN A 46 0.74 -8.20 2.99
CA ASN A 46 -0.03 -6.96 3.05
C ASN A 46 -1.46 -7.21 3.54
N SER A 47 -2.14 -8.24 3.00
CA SER A 47 -3.53 -8.54 3.36
C SER A 47 -3.67 -8.98 4.80
N ILE A 48 -2.77 -9.85 5.29
CA ILE A 48 -2.79 -10.30 6.70
C ILE A 48 -2.58 -9.10 7.63
N MET A 49 -1.57 -8.27 7.36
CA MET A 49 -1.28 -7.13 8.24
C MET A 49 -2.38 -6.07 8.17
N GLN A 50 -2.92 -5.79 6.98
CA GLN A 50 -4.04 -4.88 6.80
C GLN A 50 -5.28 -5.37 7.56
N LEU A 51 -5.60 -6.66 7.52
CA LEU A 51 -6.74 -7.21 8.25
C LEU A 51 -6.52 -7.15 9.77
N ILE A 52 -5.33 -7.48 10.26
CA ILE A 52 -5.04 -7.43 11.69
C ILE A 52 -5.13 -6.00 12.20
N MET A 53 -4.33 -5.09 11.64
CA MET A 53 -4.26 -3.69 12.10
C MET A 53 -5.55 -2.94 11.81
N GLY A 54 -6.13 -3.14 10.63
CA GLY A 54 -7.38 -2.52 10.22
C GLY A 54 -8.55 -2.92 11.11
N THR A 55 -8.71 -4.22 11.41
CA THR A 55 -9.81 -4.70 12.28
C THR A 55 -9.67 -4.16 13.69
N VAL A 56 -8.47 -4.22 14.27
CA VAL A 56 -8.22 -3.71 15.63
C VAL A 56 -8.57 -2.21 15.72
N LEU A 57 -8.14 -1.41 14.75
CA LEU A 57 -8.46 0.02 14.72
C LEU A 57 -9.94 0.29 14.43
N GLU A 58 -10.57 -0.50 13.55
CA GLU A 58 -11.97 -0.32 13.16
C GLU A 58 -12.92 -0.54 14.34
N LEU A 59 -12.64 -1.55 15.17
CA LEU A 59 -13.40 -1.86 16.38
C LEU A 59 -13.42 -0.70 17.40
N VAL A 60 -12.41 0.18 17.36
CA VAL A 60 -12.29 1.33 18.28
C VAL A 60 -12.73 2.65 17.62
N HIS A 61 -12.37 2.86 16.35
CA HIS A 61 -12.44 4.16 15.68
C HIS A 61 -13.48 4.28 14.57
N LYS A 62 -14.19 3.20 14.24
CA LYS A 62 -15.11 3.06 13.10
C LYS A 62 -14.38 2.98 11.75
N TRP A 63 -14.97 2.22 10.83
CA TRP A 63 -14.37 1.88 9.53
C TRP A 63 -13.92 3.09 8.72
N TYR A 64 -14.73 4.14 8.61
CA TYR A 64 -14.44 5.27 7.73
C TYR A 64 -13.21 6.09 8.15
N ARG A 65 -12.92 6.18 9.47
CA ARG A 65 -11.70 6.86 9.95
C ARG A 65 -10.45 6.06 9.59
N VAL A 66 -10.52 4.74 9.77
CA VAL A 66 -9.45 3.80 9.42
C VAL A 66 -9.21 3.78 7.92
N SER A 67 -10.26 3.78 7.10
CA SER A 67 -10.16 3.84 5.64
C SER A 67 -9.47 5.12 5.17
N ILE A 68 -9.78 6.28 5.77
CA ILE A 68 -9.11 7.56 5.42
C ILE A 68 -7.60 7.46 5.70
N ILE A 69 -7.21 6.95 6.87
CA ILE A 69 -5.79 6.79 7.24
C ILE A 69 -5.09 5.86 6.25
N TYR A 70 -5.69 4.72 5.92
CA TYR A 70 -5.14 3.76 4.97
C TYR A 70 -4.92 4.40 3.58
N ILE A 71 -5.95 5.09 3.04
CA ILE A 71 -5.88 5.72 1.72
C ILE A 71 -4.85 6.86 1.69
N LEU A 72 -4.78 7.67 2.73
CA LEU A 72 -3.74 8.70 2.86
C LEU A 72 -2.35 8.09 2.98
N GLY A 73 -2.21 6.94 3.65
CA GLY A 73 -0.98 6.17 3.73
C GLY A 73 -0.51 5.67 2.36
N VAL A 74 -1.42 5.13 1.54
CA VAL A 74 -1.12 4.71 0.16
C VAL A 74 -0.64 5.90 -0.67
N ILE A 75 -1.40 6.99 -0.69
CA ILE A 75 -1.03 8.20 -1.48
C ILE A 75 0.28 8.79 -0.97
N GLY A 76 0.42 8.96 0.35
CA GLY A 76 1.60 9.51 0.99
C GLY A 76 2.85 8.65 0.77
N GLY A 77 2.71 7.33 0.85
CA GLY A 77 3.77 6.38 0.56
C GLY A 77 4.24 6.49 -0.89
N CYS A 78 3.30 6.56 -1.84
CA CYS A 78 3.64 6.77 -3.25
C CYS A 78 4.34 8.11 -3.50
N LEU A 79 3.83 9.20 -2.91
CA LEU A 79 4.46 10.53 -3.02
C LEU A 79 5.88 10.51 -2.43
N ALA A 80 6.07 9.93 -1.24
CA ALA A 80 7.38 9.81 -0.61
C ALA A 80 8.35 9.00 -1.49
N SER A 81 7.92 7.85 -2.01
CA SER A 81 8.72 7.06 -2.96
C SER A 81 9.01 7.82 -4.25
N SER A 82 8.07 8.61 -4.78
CA SER A 82 8.27 9.39 -6.01
C SER A 82 9.37 10.45 -5.89
N LEU A 83 9.64 10.91 -4.66
CA LEU A 83 10.68 11.86 -4.30
C LEU A 83 11.99 11.15 -3.92
N ALA A 84 11.92 10.09 -3.14
CA ALA A 84 13.09 9.37 -2.65
C ALA A 84 13.76 8.49 -3.73
N THR A 85 12.96 7.83 -4.57
CA THR A 85 13.40 6.91 -5.61
C THR A 85 12.71 7.23 -6.94
N PRO A 86 13.02 8.38 -7.56
CA PRO A 86 12.21 8.97 -8.63
C PRO A 86 12.11 8.15 -9.92
N SER A 87 13.02 7.19 -10.14
CA SER A 87 13.09 6.37 -11.36
C SER A 87 12.52 4.96 -11.18
N TYR A 88 11.94 4.63 -10.02
CA TYR A 88 11.46 3.29 -9.72
C TYR A 88 9.94 3.16 -9.86
N TYR A 89 9.50 2.03 -10.40
CA TYR A 89 8.10 1.60 -10.33
C TYR A 89 7.74 1.24 -8.89
N LEU A 90 6.48 1.44 -8.52
CA LEU A 90 5.98 1.11 -7.18
C LEU A 90 4.71 0.25 -7.31
N ALA A 91 4.67 -0.81 -6.50
CA ALA A 91 3.58 -1.76 -6.41
C ALA A 91 3.43 -2.19 -4.95
N GLY A 92 2.19 -2.32 -4.48
CA GLY A 92 1.86 -2.92 -3.19
C GLY A 92 1.05 -2.01 -2.28
N ALA A 93 0.23 -2.62 -1.43
CA ALA A 93 -0.61 -1.92 -0.44
C ALA A 93 0.16 -1.37 0.78
N SER A 94 1.48 -1.56 0.83
CA SER A 94 2.29 -1.38 2.04
C SER A 94 2.28 0.04 2.61
N GLY A 95 2.14 1.07 1.76
CA GLY A 95 1.98 2.46 2.23
C GLY A 95 0.76 2.63 3.14
N GLY A 96 -0.35 1.98 2.81
CA GLY A 96 -1.55 1.96 3.63
C GLY A 96 -1.40 1.10 4.88
N VAL A 97 -0.73 -0.06 4.75
CA VAL A 97 -0.46 -0.96 5.89
C VAL A 97 0.40 -0.27 6.95
N TYR A 98 1.50 0.37 6.55
CA TYR A 98 2.34 1.13 7.48
C TYR A 98 1.58 2.27 8.15
N ALA A 99 0.70 2.96 7.42
CA ALA A 99 -0.14 3.99 8.04
C ALA A 99 -1.06 3.42 9.12
N LEU A 100 -1.59 2.20 8.95
CA LEU A 100 -2.37 1.52 10.00
C LEU A 100 -1.48 1.11 11.19
N GLU A 101 -0.28 0.58 10.96
CA GLU A 101 0.66 0.24 12.04
C GLU A 101 1.04 1.47 12.88
N TYR A 102 1.35 2.60 12.24
CA TYR A 102 1.66 3.84 12.94
C TYR A 102 0.44 4.47 13.63
N ALA A 103 -0.76 4.34 13.05
CA ALA A 103 -1.99 4.76 13.70
C ALA A 103 -2.29 3.91 14.95
N TYR A 104 -2.01 2.61 14.91
CA TYR A 104 -2.10 1.74 16.08
C TYR A 104 -1.12 2.15 17.18
N ILE A 105 0.15 2.42 16.83
CA ILE A 105 1.14 2.94 17.79
C ILE A 105 0.68 4.28 18.39
N GLY A 106 0.19 5.20 17.56
CA GLY A 106 -0.35 6.48 18.03
C GLY A 106 -1.55 6.30 18.97
N ASN A 107 -2.45 5.37 18.67
CA ASN A 107 -3.56 5.02 19.54
C ASN A 107 -3.09 4.49 20.90
N LEU A 108 -2.04 3.66 20.94
CA LEU A 108 -1.46 3.19 22.19
C LEU A 108 -0.91 4.35 23.02
N ILE A 109 -0.13 5.26 22.41
CA ILE A 109 0.51 6.38 23.11
C ILE A 109 -0.51 7.38 23.67
N ILE A 110 -1.59 7.65 22.96
CA ILE A 110 -2.60 8.64 23.39
C ILE A 110 -3.50 8.09 24.51
N VAL A 111 -3.74 6.78 24.52
CA VAL A 111 -4.68 6.13 25.44
C VAL A 111 -3.99 5.62 26.72
N THR A 112 -2.67 5.44 26.71
CA THR A 112 -1.84 5.25 27.92
C THR A 112 -1.54 6.57 28.61
#